data_AF-A0A7V9PMJ4-F1
#
_entry.id   AF-A0A7V9PMJ4-F1
#
_cell.length_a   1.000
_cell.length_b   1.000
_cell.length_c   1.000
_cell.angle_alpha   90.00
_cell.angle_beta   90.00
_cell.angle_gamma   90.00
#
_symmetry.space_group_name_H-M   'P 1'
#
loop_
_entity.id
_entity.type
_entity.pdbx_description
1 polymer ?
#
loop_
_entity_poly.entity_id
_entity_poly.type
_entity_poly.pdbx_seq_one_letter_code
_entity_poly.pdbx_strand_id
1 'polypeptide(L)'
;MIDVELFTDPGCPWAYSAEPQRMRLRWLYGDALRITSRMVGLSEHAEEYVDKGFTPEVQAEAHATMQARFGMPIDPAQRPRMAATLPACRAVVADHHRAPREGQQRVLQRAQRVDVEVVGRLV
;
A
#
# COMPACT_ATOMS: atom_id res chain seq x y z
N MET A 1 12.10 -24.80 1.09
CA MET A 1 11.89 -23.35 0.93
C MET A 1 10.59 -23.16 0.17
N ILE A 2 9.69 -22.31 0.68
CA ILE A 2 8.41 -21.99 0.04
C ILE A 2 8.49 -20.57 -0.51
N ASP A 3 8.16 -20.44 -1.79
CA ASP A 3 8.08 -19.15 -2.47
C ASP A 3 6.65 -18.64 -2.43
N VAL A 4 6.46 -17.41 -1.94
CA VAL A 4 5.15 -16.76 -1.83
C VAL A 4 5.17 -15.48 -2.64
N GLU A 5 4.22 -15.34 -3.55
CA GLU A 5 3.95 -14.07 -4.21
C GLU A 5 2.87 -13.30 -3.45
N LEU A 6 3.24 -12.13 -2.93
CA LEU A 6 2.33 -11.23 -2.24
C LEU A 6 1.88 -10.13 -3.19
N PHE A 7 0.68 -10.24 -3.71
CA PHE A 7 0.05 -9.18 -4.48
C PHE A 7 -0.41 -8.07 -3.53
N THR A 8 0.08 -6.85 -3.74
CA THR A 8 -0.19 -5.70 -2.88
C THR A 8 -0.14 -4.40 -3.68
N ASP A 9 -0.64 -3.33 -3.09
CA ASP A 9 -0.61 -1.99 -3.64
C ASP A 9 -0.40 -0.97 -2.51
N PRO A 10 0.39 0.10 -2.71
CA PRO A 10 0.59 1.14 -1.70
C PRO A 10 -0.69 1.89 -1.30
N GLY A 11 -1.67 2.01 -2.18
CA GLY A 11 -2.96 2.65 -1.92
C GLY A 11 -4.02 1.71 -1.36
N CYS A 12 -3.70 0.43 -1.12
CA CYS A 12 -4.67 -0.53 -0.60
C CYS A 12 -4.66 -0.59 0.94
N PRO A 13 -5.70 -0.09 1.64
CA PRO A 13 -5.77 -0.14 3.10
C PRO A 13 -5.92 -1.58 3.63
N TRP A 14 -6.51 -2.48 2.85
CA TRP A 14 -6.63 -3.91 3.20
C TRP A 14 -5.27 -4.60 3.20
N ALA A 15 -4.46 -4.35 2.19
CA ALA A 15 -3.12 -4.92 2.11
C ALA A 15 -2.22 -4.38 3.23
N TYR A 16 -2.32 -3.08 3.54
CA TYR A 16 -1.61 -2.52 4.70
C TYR A 16 -2.04 -3.18 6.01
N SER A 17 -3.35 -3.41 6.18
CA SER A 17 -3.89 -4.07 7.37
C SER A 17 -3.52 -5.55 7.51
N ALA A 18 -2.99 -6.17 6.45
CA ALA A 18 -2.44 -7.54 6.47
C ALA A 18 -0.95 -7.61 6.84
N GLU A 19 -0.27 -6.47 7.01
CA GLU A 19 1.15 -6.42 7.37
C GLU A 19 1.47 -7.15 8.70
N PRO A 20 0.67 -7.08 9.78
CA PRO A 20 0.93 -7.84 11.00
C PRO A 20 0.97 -9.35 10.76
N GLN A 21 0.09 -9.87 9.92
CA GLN A 21 0.04 -11.29 9.53
C GLN A 21 1.28 -11.65 8.71
N ARG A 22 1.69 -10.79 7.78
CA ARG A 22 2.95 -10.95 7.02
C ARG A 22 4.17 -10.98 7.94
N MET A 23 4.23 -10.09 8.95
CA MET A 23 5.29 -10.09 9.97
C MET A 23 5.30 -11.37 10.79
N ARG A 24 4.11 -11.84 11.20
CA ARG A 24 3.99 -13.11 11.92
C ARG A 24 4.48 -14.29 11.08
N LEU A 25 4.17 -14.35 9.79
CA LEU A 25 4.67 -15.38 8.88
C LEU A 25 6.21 -15.34 8.78
N ARG A 26 6.80 -14.14 8.62
CA ARG A 26 8.27 -14.01 8.61
C ARG A 26 8.90 -14.46 9.94
N TRP A 27 8.28 -14.15 11.07
CA TRP A 27 8.76 -14.55 12.38
C TRP A 27 8.68 -16.06 12.60
N LEU A 28 7.57 -16.69 12.25
CA LEU A 28 7.34 -18.12 12.44
C LEU A 28 8.21 -19.00 11.53
N TYR A 29 8.37 -18.59 10.27
CA TYR A 29 8.97 -19.44 9.25
C TYR A 29 10.39 -19.02 8.84
N GLY A 30 10.83 -17.80 9.19
CA GLY A 30 12.17 -17.31 8.91
C GLY A 30 12.59 -17.57 7.45
N ASP A 31 13.75 -18.20 7.29
CA ASP A 31 14.33 -18.50 5.98
C ASP A 31 13.63 -19.64 5.21
N ALA A 32 12.68 -20.33 5.84
CA ALA A 32 11.86 -21.32 5.14
C ALA A 32 10.87 -20.67 4.16
N LEU A 33 10.62 -19.36 4.30
CA LEU A 33 9.65 -18.60 3.51
C LEU A 33 10.32 -17.44 2.75
N ARG A 34 10.18 -17.43 1.42
CA ARG A 34 10.62 -16.32 0.58
C ARG A 34 9.42 -15.59 0.01
N ILE A 35 9.10 -14.44 0.59
CA ILE A 35 8.01 -13.57 0.11
C ILE A 35 8.56 -12.58 -0.93
N THR A 36 7.89 -12.52 -2.08
CA THR A 36 8.15 -11.53 -3.14
C THR A 36 6.90 -10.70 -3.37
N SER A 37 6.99 -9.38 -3.14
CA SER A 37 5.87 -8.46 -3.35
C SER A 37 5.67 -8.16 -4.84
N ARG A 38 4.44 -8.26 -5.31
CA ARG A 38 4.00 -7.92 -6.68
C ARG A 38 3.05 -6.73 -6.60
N MET A 39 3.41 -5.62 -7.25
CA MET A 39 2.56 -4.42 -7.29
C MET A 39 1.44 -4.63 -8.30
N VAL A 40 0.18 -4.56 -7.85
CA VAL A 40 -0.97 -4.79 -8.76
C VAL A 40 -1.40 -3.53 -9.52
N GLY A 41 -1.13 -2.34 -8.99
CA GLY A 41 -1.55 -1.09 -9.62
C GLY A 41 -3.07 -1.00 -9.68
N LEU A 42 -3.72 -0.77 -8.55
CA LEU A 42 -5.18 -0.68 -8.44
C LEU A 42 -5.81 0.34 -9.41
N SER A 43 -5.09 1.43 -9.70
CA SER A 43 -5.53 2.43 -10.66
C SER A 43 -4.36 3.21 -11.26
N GLU A 44 -4.43 3.45 -12.58
CA GLU A 44 -3.46 4.27 -13.32
C GLU A 44 -3.85 5.76 -13.31
N HIS A 45 -5.15 6.05 -13.35
CA HIS A 45 -5.69 7.41 -13.34
C HIS A 45 -6.70 7.62 -12.20
N ALA A 46 -6.64 8.76 -11.51
CA ALA A 46 -7.50 9.02 -10.35
C ALA A 46 -8.99 9.00 -10.69
N GLU A 47 -9.33 9.37 -11.93
CA GLU A 47 -10.67 9.40 -12.50
C GLU A 47 -11.31 8.01 -12.51
N GLU A 48 -10.53 6.93 -12.68
CA GLU A 48 -11.05 5.56 -12.69
C GLU A 48 -11.72 5.18 -11.36
N TYR A 49 -11.25 5.75 -10.24
CA TYR A 49 -11.90 5.55 -8.95
C TYR A 49 -13.23 6.30 -8.90
N VAL A 50 -13.24 7.55 -9.34
CA VAL A 50 -14.44 8.41 -9.32
C VAL A 50 -15.52 7.83 -10.25
N ASP A 51 -15.15 7.36 -11.43
CA ASP A 51 -16.05 6.71 -12.39
C ASP A 51 -16.70 5.43 -11.82
N LYS A 52 -16.01 4.76 -10.89
CA LYS A 52 -16.51 3.60 -10.13
C LYS A 52 -17.29 3.98 -8.88
N GLY A 53 -17.50 5.27 -8.62
CA GLY A 53 -18.17 5.79 -7.42
C GLY A 53 -17.29 5.79 -6.17
N PHE A 54 -15.97 5.58 -6.30
CA PHE A 54 -15.03 5.65 -5.19
C PHE A 54 -14.47 7.07 -5.08
N THR A 55 -15.21 7.93 -4.40
CA THR A 55 -14.89 9.35 -4.20
C THR A 55 -14.03 9.58 -2.94
N PRO A 56 -13.48 10.78 -2.73
CA PRO A 56 -12.71 11.06 -1.52
C PRO A 56 -13.49 10.88 -0.21
N GLU A 57 -14.79 11.17 -0.21
CA GLU A 57 -15.69 10.95 0.92
C GLU A 57 -15.81 9.45 1.24
N VAL A 58 -16.03 8.63 0.21
CA VAL A 58 -16.12 7.16 0.34
C VAL A 58 -14.78 6.58 0.81
N GLN A 59 -13.65 7.10 0.31
CA GLN A 59 -12.32 6.69 0.76
C GLN A 59 -12.12 7.02 2.25
N ALA A 60 -12.51 8.22 2.69
CA ALA A 60 -12.37 8.64 4.09
C ALA A 60 -13.16 7.74 5.04
N GLU A 61 -14.41 7.43 4.70
CA GLU A 61 -15.25 6.51 5.49
C GLU A 61 -14.67 5.10 5.52
N ALA A 62 -14.19 4.60 4.38
CA ALA A 62 -13.53 3.31 4.29
C ALA A 62 -12.27 3.29 5.17
N HIS A 63 -11.44 4.33 5.13
CA HIS A 63 -10.24 4.44 5.96
C HIS A 63 -10.58 4.49 7.46
N ALA A 64 -11.61 5.24 7.87
CA ALA A 64 -12.08 5.27 9.26
C ALA A 64 -12.53 3.87 9.73
N THR A 65 -13.30 3.17 8.91
CA THR A 65 -13.75 1.80 9.19
C THR A 65 -12.56 0.84 9.34
N MET A 66 -11.58 0.94 8.44
CA MET A 66 -10.39 0.09 8.46
C MET A 66 -9.49 0.39 9.67
N GLN A 67 -9.29 1.66 10.00
CA GLN A 67 -8.55 2.10 11.19
C GLN A 67 -9.20 1.51 12.46
N ALA A 68 -10.52 1.68 12.62
CA ALA A 68 -11.24 1.16 13.77
C ALA A 68 -11.22 -0.38 13.85
N ARG A 69 -11.35 -1.06 12.71
CA ARG A 69 -11.40 -2.52 12.64
C ARG A 69 -10.06 -3.20 12.90
N PHE A 70 -8.97 -2.65 12.38
CA PHE A 70 -7.66 -3.29 12.38
C PHE A 70 -6.64 -2.64 13.31
N GLY A 71 -6.95 -1.47 13.89
CA GLY A 71 -6.03 -0.73 14.76
C GLY A 71 -4.77 -0.22 14.04
N MET A 72 -4.82 -0.15 12.71
CA MET A 72 -3.69 0.28 11.88
C MET A 72 -3.63 1.80 11.79
N PRO A 73 -2.44 2.42 11.71
CA PRO A 73 -2.30 3.87 11.61
C PRO A 73 -2.60 4.35 10.18
N ILE A 74 -3.86 4.25 9.78
CA ILE A 74 -4.42 4.77 8.53
C ILE A 74 -5.03 6.13 8.86
N ASP A 75 -4.71 7.18 8.10
CA ASP A 75 -5.35 8.47 8.27
C ASP A 75 -6.74 8.49 7.57
N PRO A 76 -7.84 8.71 8.33
CA PRO A 76 -9.19 8.79 7.79
C PRO A 76 -9.58 10.18 7.31
N ALA A 77 -8.71 11.19 7.38
CA ALA A 77 -9.02 12.51 6.89
C ALA A 77 -9.34 12.48 5.39
N GLN A 78 -10.44 13.15 5.02
CA GLN A 78 -10.85 13.25 3.64
C GLN A 78 -9.78 13.98 2.82
N ARG A 79 -9.43 13.41 1.66
CA ARG A 79 -8.49 14.00 0.71
C ARG A 79 -9.19 15.01 -0.18
N PRO A 80 -8.47 16.04 -0.69
CA PRO A 80 -9.05 17.00 -1.62
C PRO A 80 -9.42 16.37 -2.97
N ARG A 81 -8.82 15.23 -3.31
CA ARG A 81 -9.07 14.47 -4.54
C ARG A 81 -8.65 13.01 -4.38
N MET A 82 -9.12 12.17 -5.30
CA MET A 82 -8.58 10.83 -5.48
C MET A 82 -7.15 10.90 -6.06
N ALA A 83 -6.38 9.85 -5.79
CA ALA A 83 -5.05 9.66 -6.34
C ALA A 83 -4.94 8.27 -6.98
N ALA A 84 -4.29 8.20 -8.14
CA ALA A 84 -3.87 6.94 -8.73
C ALA A 84 -2.81 6.26 -7.87
N THR A 85 -2.71 4.92 -7.97
CA THR A 85 -1.73 4.15 -7.19
C THR A 85 -0.51 3.74 -8.01
N LEU A 86 -0.62 3.72 -9.35
CA LEU A 86 0.47 3.30 -10.23
C LEU A 86 1.79 4.08 -10.01
N PRO A 87 1.81 5.41 -9.79
CA PRO A 87 3.05 6.12 -9.49
C PRO A 87 3.77 5.59 -8.23
N ALA A 88 3.02 5.32 -7.17
CA ALA A 88 3.57 4.75 -5.93
C ALA A 88 4.05 3.31 -6.14
N CYS A 89 3.30 2.50 -6.91
CA CYS A 89 3.73 1.15 -7.30
C CYS A 89 5.06 1.18 -8.05
N ARG A 90 5.23 2.09 -9.02
CA ARG A 90 6.48 2.26 -9.77
C ARG A 90 7.64 2.67 -8.86
N ALA A 91 7.40 3.53 -7.87
CA ALA A 91 8.42 3.91 -6.89
C ALA A 91 8.90 2.70 -6.06
N VAL A 92 7.98 1.84 -5.62
CA VAL A 92 8.32 0.60 -4.89
C VAL A 92 9.11 -0.37 -5.77
N VAL A 93 8.71 -0.55 -7.04
CA VAL A 93 9.44 -1.42 -7.99
C VAL A 93 10.82 -0.84 -8.30
N ALA A 94 10.93 0.48 -8.50
CA ALA A 94 12.22 1.14 -8.73
C ALA A 94 13.18 0.96 -7.55
N ASP A 95 12.69 1.04 -6.31
CA ASP A 95 13.50 0.79 -5.10
C ASP A 95 13.95 -0.68 -5.01
N HIS A 96 13.08 -1.64 -5.36
CA HIS A 96 13.46 -3.06 -5.44
C HIS A 96 14.68 -3.31 -6.34
N HIS A 97 14.77 -2.58 -7.45
CA HIS A 97 15.92 -2.70 -8.36
C HIS A 97 17.21 -2.06 -7.81
N ARG A 98 17.12 -1.22 -6.77
CA ARG A 98 18.24 -0.44 -6.21
C ARG A 98 18.69 -0.91 -4.83
N ALA A 99 17.81 -1.55 -4.06
CA ALA A 99 18.03 -1.89 -2.66
C ALA A 99 17.58 -3.33 -2.34
N PRO A 100 18.14 -3.96 -1.29
CA PRO A 100 17.64 -5.23 -0.77
C PRO A 100 16.14 -5.14 -0.45
N ARG A 101 15.43 -6.29 -0.49
CA ARG A 101 13.96 -6.38 -0.28
C ARG A 101 13.43 -5.65 0.96
N GLU A 102 14.26 -5.47 1.99
CA GLU A 102 13.90 -4.72 3.20
C GLU A 102 13.74 -3.21 2.95
N GLY A 103 14.52 -2.63 2.02
CA GLY A 103 14.35 -1.25 1.54
C GLY A 103 13.02 -1.07 0.83
N GLN A 104 12.72 -1.97 -0.10
CA GLN A 104 11.45 -1.97 -0.86
C GLN A 104 10.25 -1.98 0.07
N GLN A 105 10.30 -2.84 1.10
CA GLN A 105 9.22 -2.95 2.07
C GLN A 105 9.01 -1.65 2.87
N ARG A 106 10.09 -0.95 3.22
CA ARG A 106 9.99 0.34 3.91
C ARG A 106 9.35 1.40 3.02
N VAL A 107 9.68 1.42 1.72
CA VAL A 107 9.03 2.34 0.77
C VAL A 107 7.53 2.04 0.67
N LEU A 108 7.14 0.77 0.54
CA LEU A 108 5.74 0.35 0.52
C LEU A 108 4.99 0.77 1.78
N GLN A 109 5.52 0.45 2.96
CA GLN A 109 4.88 0.81 4.24
C GLN A 109 4.81 2.31 4.46
N ARG A 110 5.79 3.09 3.98
CA ARG A 110 5.73 4.55 4.04
C ARG A 110 4.61 5.08 3.16
N ALA A 111 4.52 4.63 1.90
CA ALA A 111 3.44 5.05 1.01
C ALA A 111 2.04 4.67 1.54
N GLN A 112 1.93 3.58 2.29
CA GLN A 112 0.68 3.15 2.94
C GLN A 112 0.31 3.95 4.20
N ARG A 113 1.28 4.59 4.85
CA ARG A 113 1.09 5.39 6.07
C ARG A 113 0.92 6.88 5.81
N VAL A 114 1.43 7.38 4.69
CA VAL A 114 1.62 8.81 4.45
C VAL A 114 0.46 9.37 3.62
N ASP A 115 0.01 10.56 4.00
CA ASP A 115 -0.82 11.45 3.19
C ASP A 115 -0.29 11.57 1.75
N VAL A 116 -1.11 11.22 0.76
CA VAL A 116 -0.74 11.29 -0.66
C VAL A 116 -0.44 12.75 -1.13
N GLU A 117 -0.64 13.76 -0.28
CA GLU A 117 -0.23 15.14 -0.53
C GLU A 117 1.29 15.33 -0.75
N VAL A 118 2.15 14.42 -0.27
CA VAL A 118 3.61 14.61 -0.39
C VAL A 118 4.18 14.23 -1.77
N VAL A 119 3.43 13.51 -2.62
CA VAL A 119 3.94 13.09 -3.94
C VAL A 119 3.93 14.23 -4.98
N GLY A 120 3.21 15.33 -4.71
CA GLY A 120 3.19 16.53 -5.57
C GLY A 120 4.44 17.42 -5.48
N ARG A 121 5.40 17.11 -4.60
CA ARG A 121 6.64 17.90 -4.41
C ARG A 121 7.92 17.21 -4.89
N LEU A 122 7.79 16.03 -5.51
CA LEU A 122 8.92 15.23 -6.00
C LEU A 122 8.92 15.07 -7.53
N VAL A 123 8.24 15.96 -8.24
CA VAL A 123 8.34 16.13 -9.69
C VAL A 123 8.79 17.55 -9.99
#